data_AF-A0A937TKR5-F1
#
_entry.id   AF-A0A937TKR5-F1
#
_cell.length_a   1.000
_cell.length_b   1.000
_cell.length_c   1.000
_cell.angle_alpha   90.00
_cell.angle_beta   90.00
_cell.angle_gamma   90.00
#
_symmetry.space_group_name_H-M   'P 1'
#
loop_
_entity.id
_entity.type
_entity.pdbx_description
1 polymer ?
#
loop_
_entity_poly.entity_id
_entity_poly.type
_entity_poly.pdbx_seq_one_letter_code
_entity_poly.pdbx_strand_id
1 'polypeptide(L)'
;MKRGFASDNNAGIHPEILRAIEQANQGHAVAYGNDPFTDKAVSRLKEIFGGNTDIYFVFIGTAANVLGLDAITKPDHSVLCAQTSHIHEDECGAPERWTGCKVIALPVSDGKLTIADIEKEMYGID
;
A
#
# COMPACT_ATOMS: atom_id res chain seq x y z
N MET A 1 -21.07 5.56 21.75
CA MET A 1 -20.80 5.28 20.32
C MET A 1 -21.49 3.98 19.95
N LYS A 2 -22.21 3.92 18.82
CA LYS A 2 -22.91 2.71 18.37
C LYS A 2 -21.90 1.84 17.60
N ARG A 3 -21.83 0.54 17.92
CA ARG A 3 -21.05 -0.42 17.12
C ARG A 3 -21.68 -0.50 15.72
N GLY A 4 -20.85 -0.55 14.69
CA GLY A 4 -21.30 -0.62 13.29
C GLY A 4 -20.49 -1.66 12.50
N PHE A 5 -21.02 -2.05 11.35
CA PHE A 5 -20.40 -3.00 10.41
C PHE A 5 -20.07 -2.33 9.06
N ALA A 6 -19.88 -1.01 9.05
CA ALA A 6 -19.66 -0.25 7.82
C ALA A 6 -18.24 -0.40 7.29
N SER A 7 -17.24 -0.21 8.15
CA SER A 7 -15.82 -0.41 7.83
C SER A 7 -15.01 -0.56 9.10
N ASP A 8 -13.94 -1.32 9.01
CA ASP A 8 -12.92 -1.50 10.04
C ASP A 8 -12.04 -0.26 10.24
N ASN A 9 -11.95 0.66 9.27
CA ASN A 9 -11.28 1.96 9.42
C ASN A 9 -11.94 2.87 10.49
N ASN A 10 -13.14 2.51 10.95
CA ASN A 10 -13.83 3.17 12.06
C ASN A 10 -13.35 2.67 13.43
N ALA A 11 -12.53 1.61 13.48
CA ALA A 11 -11.99 1.10 14.73
C ALA A 11 -10.96 2.09 15.30
N GLY A 12 -10.96 2.22 16.63
CA GLY A 12 -9.93 2.97 17.33
C GLY A 12 -8.58 2.24 17.36
N ILE A 13 -7.56 2.95 17.82
CA ILE A 13 -6.22 2.42 18.01
C ILE A 13 -6.18 1.32 19.08
N HIS A 14 -5.45 0.23 18.82
CA HIS A 14 -5.27 -0.86 19.78
C HIS A 14 -4.49 -0.37 21.03
N PRO A 15 -4.86 -0.77 22.27
CA PRO A 15 -4.22 -0.25 23.49
C PRO A 15 -2.70 -0.42 23.56
N GLU A 16 -2.16 -1.49 23.00
CA GLU A 16 -0.70 -1.69 22.96
C GLU A 16 0.02 -0.69 22.05
N ILE A 17 -0.64 -0.26 20.96
CA ILE A 17 -0.08 0.76 20.07
C ILE A 17 -0.09 2.13 20.79
N LEU A 18 -1.16 2.45 21.54
CA LEU A 18 -1.19 3.67 22.37
C LEU A 18 -0.05 3.70 23.39
N ARG A 19 0.20 2.58 24.09
CA ARG A 19 1.33 2.48 25.02
C ARG A 19 2.67 2.62 24.32
N ALA A 20 2.82 2.06 23.12
CA ALA A 20 4.05 2.21 22.35
C ALA A 20 4.30 3.67 21.95
N ILE A 21 3.25 4.40 21.56
CA ILE A 21 3.33 5.85 21.27
C ILE A 21 3.72 6.62 22.54
N GLU A 22 3.10 6.33 23.68
CA GLU A 22 3.44 6.96 24.96
C GLU A 22 4.90 6.74 25.37
N GLN A 23 5.41 5.52 25.15
CA GLN A 23 6.82 5.18 25.38
C GLN A 23 7.76 5.90 24.40
N ALA A 24 7.37 6.02 23.14
CA ALA A 24 8.15 6.73 22.13
C ALA A 24 8.18 8.26 22.36
N ASN A 25 7.20 8.79 23.09
CA ASN A 25 7.10 10.20 23.46
C ASN A 25 8.02 10.60 24.64
N GLN A 26 9.01 9.79 24.98
CA GLN A 26 9.99 10.09 26.02
C GLN A 26 11.32 10.53 25.40
N GLY A 27 11.75 11.76 25.70
CA GLY A 27 13.03 12.30 25.22
C GLY A 27 12.98 12.81 23.78
N HIS A 28 14.11 12.74 23.09
CA HIS A 28 14.28 13.23 21.72
C HIS A 28 14.78 12.11 20.80
N ALA A 29 14.29 12.11 19.56
CA ALA A 29 14.73 11.21 18.50
C ALA A 29 15.06 12.01 17.24
N VAL A 30 15.96 11.48 16.41
CA VAL A 30 16.28 12.07 15.11
C VAL A 30 15.11 11.85 14.16
N ALA A 31 14.81 12.85 13.34
CA ALA A 31 13.70 12.79 12.39
C ALA A 31 14.00 11.88 11.18
N TYR A 32 12.98 11.68 10.34
CA TYR A 32 13.07 11.02 9.03
C TYR A 32 13.55 9.55 9.09
N GLY A 33 13.13 8.82 10.12
CA GLY A 33 13.33 7.37 10.25
C GLY A 33 14.71 6.94 10.77
N ASN A 34 15.59 7.89 11.10
CA ASN A 34 16.90 7.59 11.70
C ASN A 34 16.81 7.48 13.24
N ASP A 35 15.80 6.76 13.72
CA ASP A 35 15.49 6.63 15.14
C ASP A 35 15.41 5.15 15.58
N PRO A 36 15.62 4.87 16.88
CA PRO A 36 15.65 3.49 17.38
C PRO A 36 14.31 2.74 17.22
N PHE A 37 13.18 3.43 17.14
CA PHE A 37 11.88 2.79 16.97
C PHE A 37 11.71 2.31 15.54
N THR A 38 12.11 3.13 14.57
CA THR A 38 12.16 2.77 13.15
C THR A 38 13.11 1.59 12.93
N ASP A 39 14.33 1.63 13.45
CA ASP A 39 15.30 0.52 13.33
C ASP A 39 14.74 -0.81 13.87
N LYS A 40 14.08 -0.75 15.03
CA LYS A 40 13.43 -1.91 15.64
C LYS A 40 12.29 -2.44 14.78
N ALA A 41 11.45 -1.57 14.23
CA ALA A 41 10.35 -1.97 13.36
C ALA A 41 10.86 -2.60 12.05
N VAL A 42 11.87 -1.98 11.42
CA VAL A 42 12.54 -2.52 10.21
C VAL A 42 13.14 -3.89 10.47
N SER A 43 13.85 -4.06 11.60
CA SER A 43 14.46 -5.35 11.97
C SER A 43 13.40 -6.45 12.10
N ARG A 44 12.27 -6.16 12.77
CA ARG A 44 11.15 -7.11 12.89
C ARG A 44 10.50 -7.44 11.57
N LEU A 45 10.31 -6.46 10.69
CA LEU A 45 9.73 -6.69 9.37
C LEU A 45 10.67 -7.52 8.50
N LYS A 46 11.99 -7.31 8.58
CA LYS A 46 12.99 -8.14 7.89
C LYS A 46 13.06 -9.58 8.43
N GLU A 47 12.82 -9.80 9.71
CA GLU A 47 12.67 -11.17 10.26
C GLU A 47 11.49 -11.91 9.63
N ILE A 48 10.40 -11.20 9.31
CA ILE A 48 9.17 -11.78 8.75
C ILE A 48 9.27 -11.96 7.22
N PHE A 49 9.74 -10.94 6.51
CA PHE A 49 9.70 -10.87 5.05
C PHE A 49 11.04 -11.23 4.38
N GLY A 50 12.13 -11.27 5.14
CA GLY A 50 13.48 -11.57 4.66
C GLY A 50 14.44 -10.38 4.77
N GLY A 51 15.73 -10.68 4.99
CA GLY A 51 16.76 -9.65 5.24
C GLY A 51 17.02 -8.67 4.09
N ASN A 52 16.65 -9.07 2.86
CA ASN A 52 16.82 -8.27 1.64
C ASN A 52 15.61 -7.36 1.34
N THR A 53 14.58 -7.33 2.20
CA THR A 53 13.40 -6.49 2.00
C THR A 53 13.69 -5.06 2.45
N ASP A 54 13.50 -4.08 1.55
CA ASP A 54 13.50 -2.67 1.92
C ASP A 54 12.14 -2.27 2.52
N ILE A 55 12.17 -1.47 3.59
CA ILE A 55 11.00 -1.09 4.37
C ILE A 55 10.87 0.43 4.40
N TYR A 56 9.71 0.91 3.98
CA TYR A 56 9.37 2.34 3.97
C TYR A 56 8.03 2.55 4.70
N PHE A 57 7.98 3.52 5.60
CA PHE A 57 6.77 3.86 6.35
C PHE A 57 6.06 5.04 5.69
N VAL A 58 4.78 4.88 5.41
CA VAL A 58 3.92 5.90 4.80
C VAL A 58 2.61 6.00 5.57
N PHE A 59 1.92 7.14 5.45
CA PHE A 59 0.78 7.45 6.32
C PHE A 59 -0.50 6.69 5.99
N ILE A 60 -0.77 6.41 4.71
CA ILE A 60 -2.04 5.84 4.26
C ILE A 60 -1.83 4.82 3.14
N GLY A 61 -2.81 3.93 2.96
CA GLY A 61 -2.79 2.88 1.92
C GLY A 61 -2.63 3.44 0.50
N THR A 62 -3.35 4.51 0.16
CA THR A 62 -3.24 5.18 -1.15
C THR A 62 -1.80 5.62 -1.46
N ALA A 63 -1.09 6.18 -0.48
CA ALA A 63 0.30 6.59 -0.67
C ALA A 63 1.21 5.38 -0.87
N ALA A 64 0.97 4.28 -0.15
CA ALA A 64 1.72 3.03 -0.33
C ALA A 64 1.53 2.45 -1.74
N ASN A 65 0.28 2.39 -2.22
CA ASN A 65 -0.04 1.88 -3.55
C ASN A 65 0.60 2.74 -4.65
N VAL A 66 0.43 4.07 -4.57
CA VAL A 66 1.00 5.00 -5.55
C VAL A 66 2.52 4.90 -5.60
N LEU A 67 3.21 4.96 -4.44
CA LEU A 67 4.67 4.89 -4.40
C LEU A 67 5.21 3.54 -4.87
N GLY A 68 4.51 2.45 -4.53
CA GLY A 68 4.87 1.11 -4.98
C GLY A 68 4.74 0.96 -6.50
N LEU A 69 3.66 1.48 -7.09
CA LEU A 69 3.46 1.47 -8.54
C LEU A 69 4.47 2.37 -9.25
N ASP A 70 4.66 3.61 -8.78
CA ASP A 70 5.60 4.57 -9.36
C ASP A 70 7.05 4.03 -9.39
N ALA A 71 7.44 3.29 -8.35
CA ALA A 71 8.77 2.68 -8.28
C ALA A 71 9.05 1.61 -9.35
N ILE A 72 8.01 1.00 -9.94
CA ILE A 72 8.13 -0.11 -10.90
C ILE A 72 7.59 0.22 -12.29
N THR A 73 7.03 1.41 -12.50
CA THR A 73 6.46 1.82 -13.79
C THR A 73 7.18 2.99 -14.42
N LYS A 74 6.86 3.24 -15.68
CA LYS A 74 7.19 4.46 -16.41
C LYS A 74 5.90 5.05 -16.96
N PRO A 75 5.85 6.35 -17.29
CA PRO A 75 4.61 6.99 -17.78
C PRO A 75 4.01 6.36 -19.04
N ASP A 76 4.81 5.67 -19.85
CA ASP A 76 4.38 4.95 -21.05
C ASP A 76 3.94 3.50 -20.78
N HIS A 77 3.98 3.04 -19.53
CA HIS A 77 3.46 1.75 -19.11
C HIS A 77 1.96 1.81 -18.75
N SER A 78 1.37 0.65 -18.53
CA SER A 78 0.01 0.49 -18.00
C SER A 78 -0.01 -0.39 -16.75
N VAL A 79 -0.96 -0.13 -15.84
CA VAL A 79 -1.21 -0.94 -14.64
C VAL A 79 -2.51 -1.71 -14.84
N LEU A 80 -2.43 -3.04 -14.90
CA LEU A 80 -3.60 -3.90 -14.96
C LEU A 80 -4.11 -4.18 -13.54
N CYS A 81 -5.42 -4.08 -13.32
CA CYS A 81 -6.03 -4.34 -12.02
C CYS A 81 -7.43 -4.94 -12.16
N ALA A 82 -7.95 -5.55 -11.09
CA ALA A 82 -9.36 -5.93 -11.04
C ALA A 82 -10.26 -4.67 -11.04
N GLN A 83 -11.41 -4.74 -11.69
CA GLN A 83 -12.39 -3.63 -11.70
C GLN A 83 -12.82 -3.21 -10.29
N THR A 84 -12.82 -4.11 -9.32
CA THR A 84 -13.19 -3.83 -7.93
C THR A 84 -12.00 -3.43 -7.06
N SER A 85 -10.83 -3.15 -7.65
CA SER A 85 -9.63 -2.85 -6.87
C SER A 85 -9.67 -1.44 -6.29
N HIS A 86 -9.11 -1.29 -5.08
CA HIS A 86 -9.08 -0.01 -4.37
C HIS A 86 -8.37 1.08 -5.18
N ILE A 87 -7.28 0.72 -5.89
CA ILE A 87 -6.53 1.66 -6.74
C ILE A 87 -7.37 2.22 -7.90
N HIS A 88 -8.41 1.50 -8.33
CA HIS A 88 -9.32 1.96 -9.38
C HIS A 88 -10.51 2.75 -8.82
N GLU A 89 -11.17 2.24 -7.77
CA GLU A 89 -12.45 2.77 -7.29
C GLU A 89 -12.31 3.85 -6.21
N ASP A 90 -11.37 3.69 -5.28
CA ASP A 90 -11.40 4.38 -3.97
C ASP A 90 -10.21 5.33 -3.74
N GLU A 91 -9.35 5.50 -4.74
CA GLU A 91 -8.15 6.34 -4.65
C GLU A 91 -8.24 7.65 -5.45
N CYS A 92 -9.43 7.99 -5.97
CA CYS A 92 -9.70 9.26 -6.65
C CYS A 92 -8.72 9.54 -7.82
N GLY A 93 -8.31 8.49 -8.54
CA GLY A 93 -7.34 8.57 -9.63
C GLY A 93 -5.92 8.94 -9.20
N ALA A 94 -5.57 8.74 -7.92
CA ALA A 94 -4.22 9.00 -7.43
C ALA A 94 -3.15 8.19 -8.19
N PRO A 95 -3.33 6.89 -8.49
CA PRO A 95 -2.37 6.13 -9.29
C PRO A 95 -2.09 6.78 -10.64
N GLU A 96 -3.10 7.12 -11.43
CA GLU A 96 -2.91 7.76 -12.74
C GLU A 96 -2.24 9.15 -12.59
N ARG A 97 -2.67 9.93 -11.60
CA ARG A 97 -2.17 11.29 -11.39
C ARG A 97 -0.68 11.34 -11.07
N TRP A 98 -0.17 10.37 -10.32
CA TRP A 98 1.21 10.37 -9.84
C TRP A 98 2.15 9.55 -10.71
N THR A 99 1.71 8.38 -11.18
CA THR A 99 2.55 7.50 -12.01
C THR A 99 2.54 7.91 -13.49
N GLY A 100 1.52 8.66 -13.93
CA GLY A 100 1.26 8.94 -15.35
C GLY A 100 0.78 7.72 -16.16
N CYS A 101 0.70 6.54 -15.53
CA CYS A 101 0.28 5.31 -16.18
C CYS A 101 -1.23 5.32 -16.44
N LYS A 102 -1.63 4.59 -17.47
CA LYS A 102 -3.04 4.21 -17.62
C LYS A 102 -3.34 3.03 -16.69
N VAL A 103 -4.32 3.19 -15.80
CA VAL A 103 -4.91 2.06 -15.06
C VAL A 103 -5.96 1.39 -15.95
N ILE A 104 -5.81 0.09 -16.17
CA ILE A 104 -6.73 -0.73 -16.98
C ILE A 104 -7.43 -1.71 -16.04
N ALA A 105 -8.71 -1.46 -15.83
CA ALA A 105 -9.58 -2.27 -14.99
C ALA A 105 -10.15 -3.47 -15.78
N LEU A 106 -9.95 -4.67 -15.25
CA LEU A 106 -10.41 -5.92 -15.85
C LEU A 106 -11.66 -6.45 -15.14
N PRO A 107 -12.70 -6.85 -15.90
CA PRO A 107 -13.90 -7.42 -15.31
C PRO A 107 -13.58 -8.78 -14.68
N VAL A 108 -13.87 -8.91 -13.38
CA VAL A 108 -13.68 -10.13 -12.60
C VAL A 108 -14.89 -10.40 -11.73
N SER A 109 -15.22 -11.66 -11.50
CA SER A 109 -16.44 -12.06 -10.77
C SER A 109 -16.27 -12.16 -9.25
N ASP A 110 -15.05 -12.43 -8.77
CA ASP A 110 -14.77 -12.68 -7.34
C ASP A 110 -13.67 -11.77 -6.77
N GLY A 111 -13.32 -10.71 -7.52
CA GLY A 111 -12.27 -9.76 -7.14
C GLY A 111 -10.84 -10.25 -7.41
N LYS A 112 -10.65 -11.40 -8.06
CA LYS A 112 -9.33 -11.94 -8.38
C LYS A 112 -9.06 -11.93 -9.88
N LEU A 113 -7.87 -11.46 -10.24
CA LEU A 113 -7.35 -11.62 -11.60
C LEU A 113 -6.91 -13.07 -11.83
N THR A 114 -7.21 -13.58 -13.01
CA THR A 114 -6.63 -14.83 -13.50
C THR A 114 -5.59 -14.53 -14.58
N ILE A 115 -4.72 -15.50 -14.86
CA ILE A 115 -3.75 -15.41 -15.97
C ILE A 115 -4.49 -15.13 -17.29
N ALA A 116 -5.61 -15.81 -17.53
CA ALA A 116 -6.42 -15.64 -18.73
C ALA A 116 -7.04 -14.23 -18.86
N ASP A 117 -7.21 -13.49 -17.76
CA ASP A 117 -7.68 -12.11 -17.82
C ASP A 117 -6.56 -11.15 -18.21
N ILE A 118 -5.34 -11.41 -17.73
CA ILE A 118 -4.14 -10.63 -18.05
C ILE A 118 -3.73 -10.84 -19.51
N GLU A 119 -3.73 -12.09 -20.00
CA GLU A 119 -3.33 -12.43 -21.37
C GLU A 119 -4.15 -11.70 -22.43
N LYS A 120 -5.42 -11.37 -22.15
CA LYS A 120 -6.29 -10.61 -23.06
C LYS A 120 -5.80 -9.18 -23.30
N GLU A 121 -5.04 -8.61 -22.37
CA GLU A 121 -4.48 -7.26 -22.47
C GLU A 121 -3.01 -7.23 -22.88
N MET A 122 -2.38 -8.40 -23.09
CA MET A 122 -1.01 -8.47 -23.57
C MET A 122 -0.97 -8.41 -25.09
N TYR A 123 -0.58 -7.25 -25.63
CA TYR A 123 -0.46 -7.04 -27.07
C TYR A 123 1.01 -6.87 -27.47
N GLY A 124 1.46 -7.58 -28.51
CA GLY A 124 2.79 -7.39 -29.08
C GLY A 124 3.94 -7.84 -28.18
N ILE A 125 3.66 -8.75 -27.24
CA ILE A 125 4.65 -9.43 -26.40
C ILE A 125 4.68 -10.87 -26.90
N ASP A 126 5.72 -11.23 -27.67
CA ASP A 126 6.00 -12.61 -28.11
C ASP A 126 6.69 -13.43 -27.01
#